data_AF-A0A2E0BCG1-F1
#
_entry.id   AF-A0A2E0BCG1-F1
#
_cell.length_a   1.000
_cell.length_b   1.000
_cell.length_c   1.000
_cell.angle_alpha   90.00
_cell.angle_beta   90.00
_cell.angle_gamma   90.00
#
_symmetry.space_group_name_H-M   'P 1'
#
loop_
_entity.id
_entity.type
_entity.pdbx_description
1 polymer ?
#
loop_
_entity_poly.entity_id
_entity_poly.type
_entity_poly.pdbx_seq_one_letter_code
_entity_poly.pdbx_strand_id
1 'polypeptide(L)' 'MKTSLKIINFYDNLERISYKSKIDVLNPYISPEVKKIYTAFYHKFFDDNNKRIILFGINPG' A
#
# COMPACT_ATOMS: atom_id res chain seq x y z
N MET A 1 -1.98 16.48 -6.20
CA MET A 1 -1.49 15.61 -5.12
C MET A 1 -0.18 14.96 -5.53
N LYS A 2 0.83 15.01 -4.65
CA LYS A 2 2.09 14.27 -4.81
C LYS A 2 1.83 12.76 -4.90
N THR A 3 2.71 12.04 -5.59
CA THR A 3 2.64 10.58 -5.77
C THR A 3 2.60 9.86 -4.42
N SER A 4 3.38 10.32 -3.44
CA SER A 4 3.38 9.86 -2.05
C SER A 4 1.96 9.80 -1.47
N LEU A 5 1.24 10.93 -1.50
CA LEU A 5 -0.12 11.06 -0.96
C LEU A 5 -1.13 10.17 -1.70
N LYS A 6 -0.99 10.02 -3.03
CA LYS A 6 -1.86 9.15 -3.81
C LYS A 6 -1.71 7.68 -3.39
N ILE A 7 -0.48 7.22 -3.19
CA ILE A 7 -0.18 5.84 -2.81
C ILE A 7 -0.61 5.57 -1.36
N ILE A 8 -0.30 6.48 -0.43
CA ILE A 8 -0.74 6.38 0.97
C ILE A 8 -2.26 6.31 1.04
N ASN A 9 -2.97 7.17 0.31
CA ASN A 9 -4.42 7.16 0.26
C ASN A 9 -4.98 5.86 -0.34
N PHE A 10 -4.30 5.28 -1.33
CA PHE A 10 -4.71 3.97 -1.88
C PHE A 10 -4.63 2.86 -0.83
N TYR A 11 -3.53 2.76 -0.08
CA TYR A 11 -3.41 1.73 0.96
C TYR A 11 -4.35 1.95 2.13
N ASP A 12 -4.55 3.20 2.54
CA ASP A 12 -5.47 3.56 3.63
C ASP A 12 -6.93 3.20 3.36
N ASN A 13 -7.31 3.17 2.08
CA ASN A 13 -8.67 2.87 1.64
C ASN A 13 -8.77 1.52 0.91
N LEU A 14 -7.74 0.66 1.01
CA LEU A 14 -7.77 -0.64 0.36
C LEU A 14 -8.81 -1.54 1.04
N GLU A 15 -9.89 -1.82 0.32
CA GLU A 15 -11.00 -2.62 0.83
C GLU A 15 -10.56 -4.04 1.19
N ARG A 16 -10.99 -4.51 2.37
CA ARG A 16 -10.75 -5.87 2.78
C ARG A 16 -11.69 -6.80 2.01
N ILE A 17 -11.11 -7.66 1.18
CA ILE A 17 -11.84 -8.76 0.56
C ILE A 17 -12.15 -9.79 1.64
N SER A 18 -13.41 -10.22 1.70
CA SER A 18 -13.81 -11.41 2.47
C SER A 18 -13.84 -12.61 1.54
N TYR A 19 -13.25 -13.73 1.98
CA TYR A 19 -13.24 -14.97 1.22
C TYR A 19 -13.69 -16.10 2.13
N LYS A 20 -14.76 -16.81 1.73
CA LYS A 20 -15.34 -17.90 2.51
C LYS A 20 -14.62 -19.22 2.19
N SER A 21 -13.42 -19.40 2.73
CA SER A 21 -12.66 -20.66 2.57
C SER A 21 -11.85 -20.98 3.82
N LYS A 22 -11.06 -22.06 3.77
CA LYS A 22 -10.07 -22.43 4.79
C LYS A 22 -8.80 -21.55 4.78
N ILE A 23 -8.79 -20.49 3.96
CA ILE A 23 -7.65 -19.59 3.75
C ILE A 23 -8.04 -18.19 4.23
N ASP A 24 -7.17 -17.59 5.04
CA ASP A 24 -7.29 -16.22 5.52
C ASP A 24 -6.70 -15.22 4.53
N VAL A 25 -7.39 -14.09 4.36
CA VAL A 25 -6.89 -12.97 3.55
C VAL A 25 -5.86 -12.17 4.36
N LEU A 26 -4.61 -12.14 3.87
CA LEU A 26 -3.56 -11.28 4.40
C LEU A 26 -3.73 -9.85 3.86
N ASN A 27 -4.12 -8.92 4.72
CA ASN A 27 -4.07 -7.48 4.42
C ASN A 27 -3.00 -6.83 5.33
N PRO A 28 -1.76 -6.59 4.83
CA PRO A 28 -0.69 -6.04 5.65
C PRO A 28 -0.96 -4.58 6.06
N TYR A 29 -1.80 -3.85 5.31
CA TYR A 29 -1.98 -2.41 5.46
C TYR A 29 -2.88 -2.01 6.64
N ILE A 30 -3.53 -2.98 7.31
CA ILE A 30 -4.32 -2.73 8.52
C ILE A 30 -3.45 -2.51 9.77
N SER A 31 -2.19 -2.95 9.75
CA SER A 31 -1.30 -2.83 10.90
C SER A 31 -0.83 -1.38 11.07
N PRO A 32 -0.96 -0.77 12.28
CA PRO A 32 -0.46 0.57 12.55
C PRO A 32 1.05 0.71 12.34
N GLU A 33 1.81 -0.36 12.57
CA GLU A 33 3.25 -0.39 12.34
C GLU A 33 3.57 -0.34 10.84
N VAL A 34 2.89 -1.17 10.05
CA VAL A 34 3.02 -1.16 8.58
C VAL A 34 2.62 0.21 8.02
N LYS A 35 1.58 0.84 8.57
CA LYS A 35 1.17 2.20 8.22
C LYS A 35 2.26 3.24 8.42
N LYS A 36 2.95 3.20 9.56
CA LYS A 36 4.08 4.10 9.82
C LYS A 36 5.21 3.88 8.81
N ILE A 37 5.52 2.62 8.50
CA ILE A 37 6.60 2.26 7.59
C ILE A 37 6.33 2.75 6.17
N TYR A 38 5.18 2.38 5.58
CA TYR A 38 4.91 2.79 4.21
C TYR A 38 4.75 4.31 4.09
N THR A 39 4.20 4.98 5.11
CA THR A 39 4.06 6.45 5.12
C THR A 39 5.45 7.10 5.05
N ALA A 40 6.38 6.68 5.92
CA ALA A 40 7.75 7.20 5.90
C ALA A 40 8.47 6.89 4.58
N PHE A 41 8.29 5.69 4.03
CA PHE A 41 8.90 5.28 2.77
C PHE A 41 8.42 6.12 1.59
N TYR A 42 7.10 6.25 1.41
CA TYR A 42 6.55 6.99 0.27
C TYR A 42 6.78 8.50 0.37
N HIS A 43 6.80 9.07 1.58
CA HIS A 43 7.26 10.46 1.74
C HIS A 43 8.75 10.65 1.45
N LYS A 44 9.60 9.64 1.67
CA LYS A 44 11.03 9.77 1.38
C LYS A 44 11.34 9.67 -0.11
N PHE A 45 10.68 8.76 -0.84
CA PHE A 45 11.10 8.38 -2.19
C PHE A 45 10.11 8.76 -3.30
N PHE A 46 8.89 9.17 -2.96
CA PHE A 46 7.81 9.44 -3.91
C PHE A 46 7.13 10.80 -3.67
N ASP A 47 7.76 11.72 -2.94
CA ASP A 47 7.19 13.02 -2.58
C ASP A 47 7.31 14.08 -3.70
N ASP A 48 6.99 13.65 -4.91
CA ASP A 48 7.04 14.42 -6.14
C ASP A 48 5.87 14.04 -7.07
N ASN A 49 5.87 14.58 -8.29
CA ASN A 49 4.88 14.27 -9.33
C ASN A 49 5.51 13.62 -10.58
N ASN A 50 6.73 13.11 -10.47
CA ASN A 50 7.44 12.55 -11.62
C ASN A 50 6.83 11.21 -12.05
N LYS A 51 6.87 10.91 -13.34
CA LYS A 51 6.42 9.61 -13.87
C LYS A 51 7.34 8.49 -13.37
N ARG A 52 6.78 7.29 -13.19
CA ARG A 52 7.51 6.08 -12.77
C ARG A 52 7.17 4.93 -13.71
N ILE A 53 8.10 3.99 -13.86
CA ILE A 53 7.85 2.71 -14.53
C ILE A 53 7.23 1.77 -13.49
N ILE A 54 6.10 1.13 -13.84
CA ILE A 54 5.45 0.16 -12.96
C ILE A 54 6.14 -1.20 -13.06
N LEU A 55 6.46 -1.79 -11.91
CA LEU A 55 7.00 -3.14 -11.80
C LEU A 55 6.00 -3.98 -11.02
N PHE A 56 5.45 -5.03 -11.64
CA PHE A 56 4.48 -5.93 -11.00
C PHE A 56 5.20 -7.11 -10.34
N GLY A 57 4.98 -7.29 -9.03
CA GLY A 57 5.27 -8.53 -8.32
C GLY A 57 4.08 -9.50 -8.38
N ILE A 58 4.09 -10.53 -7.52
CA ILE A 58 2.98 -11.49 -7.43
C ILE A 58 1.93 -10.98 -6.41
N ASN A 59 2.23 -11.10 -5.11
CA ASN A 59 1.36 -10.64 -4.02
C ASN A 59 2.15 -10.52 -2.70
N PRO A 60 1.65 -9.76 -1.70
CA PRO A 60 2.16 -9.80 -0.34
C PRO A 60 2.10 -11.22 0.25
N GLY A 61 3.04 -11.56 1.12
CA GLY A 61 3.14 -12.86 1.80
C GLY A 61 3.68 -12.72 3.22
#